data_AF-A0A0S2DHF2-F1
#
_entry.id   AF-A0A0S2DHF2-F1
#
_cell.length_a   1.000
_cell.length_b   1.000
_cell.length_c   1.000
_cell.angle_alpha   90.00
_cell.angle_beta   90.00
_cell.angle_gamma   90.00
#
_symmetry.space_group_name_H-M   'P 1'
#
loop_
_entity.id
_entity.type
_entity.pdbx_description
1 polymer ?
#
loop_
_entity_poly.entity_id
_entity_poly.type
_entity_poly.pdbx_seq_one_letter_code
_entity_poly.pdbx_strand_id
1 'polypeptide(L)'
;MSAAKRAGRVALPAAASLALCAALLALAPGCKRTGASTSSQAAEASVAPAPAPATDPALNWGGTTPHDKPPLPDPLIAQAEAVMRKADPVFDKFEVNYVTGDLDRAGRDDVVIEYGIGDEGAMRHIAKSVRVLLARDGGLQLQADQTDKFEDCPAVRAIRDGRLWADGLEACMLPFPRTLNYYQFEWRNGALVRVSTEDARQRVLSRLRAMREAIEAGKRSALDANLRPGPPIHGEAAPAPDPVFADADRRRAFADAVGLLSRLELKRLGPHESVVSFVKPRGADAGERKLLIDTAPDDATVEIDGYTYVVDARATVEWPEGDGVGYHLRWRLIDGELYLEEADAHDLDGLES
;
A
#
# COMPACT_ATOMS: atom_id res chain seq x y z
N MET A 1 -34.77 -39.87 -37.28
CA MET A 1 -35.80 -39.37 -38.22
C MET A 1 -35.40 -37.97 -38.67
N SER A 2 -35.45 -37.73 -40.00
CA SER A 2 -35.30 -36.51 -40.82
C SER A 2 -34.89 -35.17 -40.14
N ALA A 3 -33.78 -34.54 -40.55
CA ALA A 3 -33.61 -33.61 -41.70
C ALA A 3 -34.33 -32.25 -41.47
N ALA A 4 -33.76 -31.06 -41.73
CA ALA A 4 -32.82 -30.66 -42.76
C ALA A 4 -32.22 -29.26 -42.51
N LYS A 5 -30.96 -29.10 -42.92
CA LYS A 5 -30.37 -28.00 -43.74
C LYS A 5 -31.03 -26.60 -43.72
N ARG A 6 -30.20 -25.56 -43.48
CA ARG A 6 -29.79 -24.64 -44.55
C ARG A 6 -28.49 -23.90 -44.23
N ALA A 7 -27.66 -23.83 -45.26
CA ALA A 7 -26.36 -23.18 -45.34
C ALA A 7 -26.48 -21.87 -46.13
N GLY A 8 -25.46 -21.01 -46.02
CA GLY A 8 -25.19 -19.87 -46.92
C GLY A 8 -24.19 -18.91 -46.26
N ARG A 9 -22.88 -19.12 -46.33
CA ARG A 9 -21.91 -18.79 -47.41
C ARG A 9 -21.79 -17.29 -47.78
N VAL A 10 -20.58 -16.77 -47.50
CA VAL A 10 -19.64 -16.04 -48.40
C VAL A 10 -19.82 -14.52 -48.59
N ALA A 11 -18.79 -13.73 -48.20
CA ALA A 11 -17.90 -12.93 -49.08
C ALA A 11 -17.20 -11.75 -48.34
N LEU A 12 -15.87 -11.71 -48.40
CA LEU A 12 -14.98 -10.52 -48.32
C LEU A 12 -15.01 -9.75 -49.68
N PRO A 13 -14.14 -8.76 -49.99
CA PRO A 13 -13.72 -7.49 -49.35
C PRO A 13 -13.84 -6.26 -50.33
N ALA A 14 -13.59 -5.01 -49.88
CA ALA A 14 -13.15 -3.85 -50.70
C ALA A 14 -12.86 -2.65 -49.75
N ALA A 15 -11.66 -2.08 -49.61
CA ALA A 15 -10.83 -1.29 -50.54
C ALA A 15 -11.42 0.09 -50.91
N ALA A 16 -10.79 1.19 -50.48
CA ALA A 16 -10.21 2.23 -51.34
C ALA A 16 -10.03 3.60 -50.63
N SER A 17 -8.78 4.05 -50.74
CA SER A 17 -8.18 5.39 -50.66
C SER A 17 -9.04 6.61 -51.04
N LEU A 18 -8.75 7.76 -50.43
CA LEU A 18 -8.73 9.07 -51.10
C LEU A 18 -7.85 10.06 -50.31
N ALA A 19 -6.73 10.42 -50.93
CA ALA A 19 -5.97 11.63 -50.66
C ALA A 19 -6.45 12.72 -51.62
N LEU A 20 -6.44 14.00 -51.22
CA LEU A 20 -5.76 15.10 -51.93
C LEU A 20 -6.02 16.50 -51.32
N CYS A 21 -4.92 17.27 -51.25
CA CYS A 21 -4.73 18.69 -51.59
C CYS A 21 -5.46 19.79 -50.77
N ALA A 22 -4.71 20.69 -50.10
CA ALA A 22 -4.03 21.92 -50.62
C ALA A 22 -5.00 23.13 -50.57
N ALA A 23 -4.67 24.39 -50.28
CA ALA A 23 -3.42 25.14 -50.16
C ALA A 23 -3.68 26.55 -49.57
N LEU A 24 -2.61 27.13 -49.00
CA LEU A 24 -2.08 28.51 -49.16
C LEU A 24 -2.80 29.79 -48.65
N LEU A 25 -1.89 30.70 -48.21
CA LEU A 25 -1.88 32.18 -48.12
C LEU A 25 -1.77 32.67 -46.65
N ALA A 26 -0.63 33.07 -46.08
CA ALA A 26 0.54 33.89 -46.48
C ALA A 26 0.34 35.42 -46.42
N LEU A 27 1.29 36.06 -45.72
CA LEU A 27 1.73 37.47 -45.69
C LEU A 27 0.89 38.47 -44.86
N ALA A 28 1.41 39.50 -44.18
CA ALA A 28 2.72 39.91 -43.65
C ALA A 28 2.46 41.27 -42.90
N PRO A 29 3.42 42.20 -42.71
CA PRO A 29 4.07 42.54 -41.43
C PRO A 29 3.80 43.98 -40.95
N GLY A 30 4.31 44.38 -39.78
CA GLY A 30 4.36 45.81 -39.42
C GLY A 30 4.93 46.16 -38.04
N CYS A 31 6.23 46.45 -37.98
CA CYS A 31 6.91 47.13 -36.86
C CYS A 31 6.74 48.66 -36.91
N LYS A 32 6.88 49.29 -35.72
CA LYS A 32 7.28 50.69 -35.36
C LYS A 32 6.29 51.24 -34.30
N ARG A 33 6.67 52.00 -33.27
CA ARG A 33 7.87 52.82 -33.00
C ARG A 33 7.92 53.18 -31.51
N THR A 34 9.14 53.41 -31.05
CA THR A 34 9.61 54.10 -29.84
C THR A 34 8.95 55.46 -29.55
N GLY A 35 8.83 55.80 -28.26
CA GLY A 35 8.63 57.17 -27.77
C GLY A 35 8.92 57.27 -26.26
N ALA A 36 9.97 58.01 -25.91
CA ALA A 36 10.38 58.34 -24.53
C ALA A 36 9.82 59.71 -24.12
N SER A 37 9.51 59.91 -22.83
CA SER A 37 9.94 61.10 -22.05
C SER A 37 9.42 61.07 -20.60
N THR A 38 10.36 60.97 -19.67
CA THR A 38 10.56 61.78 -18.43
C THR A 38 9.39 62.09 -17.47
N SER A 39 9.53 61.49 -16.28
CA SER A 39 9.50 62.08 -14.92
C SER A 39 8.39 63.05 -14.52
N SER A 40 7.55 62.59 -13.58
CA SER A 40 7.18 63.39 -12.41
C SER A 40 7.23 62.51 -11.17
N GLN A 41 8.03 62.94 -10.20
CA GLN A 41 8.24 62.34 -8.90
C GLN A 41 7.11 62.84 -7.99
N ALA A 42 6.34 61.93 -7.37
CA ALA A 42 5.50 62.28 -6.24
C ALA A 42 5.34 61.07 -5.32
N ALA A 43 5.97 61.21 -4.15
CA ALA A 43 5.68 60.58 -2.87
C ALA A 43 5.66 59.03 -2.79
N GLU A 44 6.80 58.50 -2.32
CA GLU A 44 6.89 57.25 -1.59
C GLU A 44 5.86 57.22 -0.45
N ALA A 45 4.84 56.38 -0.59
CA ALA A 45 4.23 55.71 0.55
C ALA A 45 4.94 54.37 0.70
N SER A 46 5.88 54.30 1.64
CA SER A 46 6.51 53.07 2.09
C SER A 46 5.45 52.15 2.70
N VAL A 47 4.76 51.37 1.86
CA VAL A 47 3.98 50.23 2.31
C VAL A 47 4.96 49.12 2.59
N ALA A 48 5.23 48.90 3.88
CA ALA A 48 5.96 47.72 4.33
C ALA A 48 5.34 46.47 3.67
N PRO A 49 6.14 45.53 3.16
CA PRO A 49 5.59 44.30 2.60
C PRO A 49 4.74 43.66 3.69
N ALA A 50 3.47 43.40 3.37
CA ALA A 50 2.60 42.62 4.22
C ALA A 50 3.34 41.31 4.58
N PRO A 51 3.41 40.93 5.86
CA PRO A 51 4.00 39.65 6.22
C PRO A 51 3.29 38.56 5.42
N ALA A 52 4.06 37.70 4.77
CA ALA A 52 3.52 36.50 4.15
C ALA A 52 2.59 35.83 5.17
N PRO A 53 1.39 35.36 4.78
CA PRO A 53 0.54 34.63 5.70
C PRO A 53 1.38 33.51 6.28
N ALA A 54 1.50 33.47 7.60
CA ALA A 54 2.15 32.39 8.30
C ALA A 54 1.40 31.12 7.89
N THR A 55 2.04 30.30 7.06
CA THR A 55 1.63 28.93 6.85
C THR A 55 1.81 28.25 8.19
N ASP A 56 0.71 28.10 8.91
CA ASP A 56 0.64 27.33 10.14
C ASP A 56 1.10 25.89 9.79
N PRO A 57 2.25 25.41 10.32
CA PRO A 57 2.73 24.07 10.05
C PRO A 57 1.75 22.98 10.52
N ALA A 58 0.75 23.34 11.34
CA ALA A 58 -0.22 22.42 11.92
C ALA A 58 -1.43 22.11 11.01
N LEU A 59 -1.45 22.52 9.73
CA LEU A 59 -2.58 22.27 8.82
C LEU A 59 -2.29 21.38 7.60
N ASN A 60 -1.06 20.88 7.45
CA ASN A 60 -0.73 19.77 6.55
C ASN A 60 -0.98 18.43 7.24
N TRP A 61 -2.25 18.08 7.49
CA TRP A 61 -2.65 16.77 8.02
C TRP A 61 -3.36 15.93 6.96
N GLY A 62 -2.63 15.55 5.92
CA GLY A 62 -2.89 14.34 5.15
C GLY A 62 -1.86 13.29 5.58
N GLY A 63 -2.31 12.13 6.08
CA GLY A 63 -1.49 10.96 6.40
C GLY A 63 -0.09 11.20 6.99
N THR A 64 0.04 11.20 8.32
CA THR A 64 1.35 11.15 8.97
C THR A 64 1.91 9.72 8.93
N THR A 65 2.48 9.32 7.79
CA THR A 65 3.59 8.36 7.75
C THR A 65 4.92 9.13 7.59
N PRO A 66 6.04 8.64 8.15
CA PRO A 66 7.20 9.47 8.47
C PRO A 66 8.08 9.78 7.25
N HIS A 67 7.85 10.92 6.60
CA HIS A 67 8.70 11.39 5.50
C HIS A 67 9.14 12.87 5.63
N ASP A 68 9.63 13.28 6.80
CA ASP A 68 10.19 14.65 6.99
C ASP A 68 11.69 14.68 7.30
N LYS A 69 12.46 13.85 6.58
CA LYS A 69 13.88 14.14 6.34
C LYS A 69 14.19 13.73 4.90
N PRO A 70 14.53 14.66 3.98
CA PRO A 70 14.88 14.27 2.63
C PRO A 70 16.08 13.31 2.75
N PRO A 71 15.96 12.03 2.33
CA PRO A 71 17.14 11.22 2.16
C PRO A 71 18.05 11.95 1.17
N LEU A 72 19.37 11.73 1.27
CA LEU A 72 20.28 12.09 0.18
C LEU A 72 19.62 11.61 -1.12
N PRO A 73 19.39 12.51 -2.10
CA PRO A 73 18.52 12.19 -3.23
C PRO A 73 19.08 10.97 -3.95
N ASP A 74 18.33 9.87 -3.90
CA ASP A 74 18.64 8.69 -4.70
C ASP A 74 18.73 9.17 -6.16
N PRO A 75 19.89 9.00 -6.83
CA PRO A 75 20.06 9.44 -8.21
C PRO A 75 18.96 8.92 -9.14
N LEU A 76 18.40 7.74 -8.86
CA LEU A 76 17.30 7.16 -9.61
C LEU A 76 16.00 7.93 -9.39
N ILE A 77 15.67 8.29 -8.14
CA ILE A 77 14.49 9.10 -7.81
C ILE A 77 14.61 10.50 -8.43
N ALA A 78 15.78 11.13 -8.33
CA ALA A 78 16.02 12.44 -8.96
C ALA A 78 15.87 12.40 -10.49
N GLN A 79 16.30 11.29 -11.13
CA GLN A 79 16.06 11.09 -12.56
C GLN A 79 14.56 10.90 -12.86
N ALA A 80 13.85 10.15 -12.03
CA ALA A 80 12.42 9.89 -12.20
C ALA A 80 11.61 11.19 -12.08
N GLU A 81 11.93 12.04 -11.10
CA GLU A 81 11.39 13.38 -10.94
C GLU A 81 11.59 14.24 -12.18
N ALA A 82 12.81 14.26 -12.73
CA ALA A 82 13.12 15.04 -13.92
C ALA A 82 12.30 14.57 -15.15
N VAL A 83 12.12 13.25 -15.30
CA VAL A 83 11.27 12.68 -16.35
C VAL A 83 9.80 13.06 -16.13
N MET A 84 9.30 12.93 -14.90
CA MET A 84 7.91 13.25 -14.55
C MET A 84 7.59 14.73 -14.74
N ARG A 85 8.40 15.66 -14.22
CA ARG A 85 8.18 17.11 -14.38
C ARG A 85 8.16 17.57 -15.84
N LYS A 86 8.85 16.85 -16.72
CA LYS A 86 8.82 17.11 -18.17
C LYS A 86 7.54 16.56 -18.83
N ALA A 87 7.05 15.40 -18.38
CA ALA A 87 5.89 14.73 -18.95
C ALA A 87 4.56 15.27 -18.42
N ASP A 88 4.51 15.63 -17.14
CA ASP A 88 3.35 16.12 -16.43
C ASP A 88 3.73 17.39 -15.63
N PRO A 89 3.42 18.59 -16.15
CA PRO A 89 3.70 19.85 -15.47
C PRO A 89 2.94 20.07 -14.16
N VAL A 90 1.90 19.27 -13.85
CA VAL A 90 1.16 19.35 -12.58
C VAL A 90 1.63 18.32 -11.55
N PHE A 91 2.66 17.54 -11.88
CA PHE A 91 3.36 16.67 -10.94
C PHE A 91 3.87 17.47 -9.73
N ASP A 92 3.80 16.88 -8.53
CA ASP A 92 4.34 17.41 -7.26
C ASP A 92 3.51 18.53 -6.58
N LYS A 93 2.17 18.48 -6.67
CA LYS A 93 1.30 19.49 -6.04
C LYS A 93 0.81 19.18 -4.62
N PHE A 94 0.75 17.91 -4.21
CA PHE A 94 0.07 17.55 -2.95
C PHE A 94 0.77 16.48 -2.11
N GLU A 95 1.25 15.39 -2.72
CA GLU A 95 1.92 14.29 -2.04
C GLU A 95 2.54 13.39 -3.10
N VAL A 96 3.79 12.94 -2.92
CA VAL A 96 4.45 12.04 -3.85
C VAL A 96 5.17 10.95 -3.07
N ASN A 97 4.92 9.70 -3.46
CA ASN A 97 5.58 8.53 -2.95
C ASN A 97 6.31 7.81 -4.10
N TYR A 98 7.52 7.34 -3.82
CA TYR A 98 8.37 6.64 -4.76
C TYR A 98 8.72 5.27 -4.20
N VAL A 99 8.54 4.23 -5.01
CA VAL A 99 9.09 2.90 -4.72
C VAL A 99 10.01 2.47 -5.85
N THR A 100 11.13 1.87 -5.46
CA THR A 100 12.15 1.40 -6.40
C THR A 100 12.33 -0.11 -6.29
N GLY A 101 12.73 -0.73 -7.41
CA GLY A 101 13.05 -2.15 -7.47
C GLY A 101 12.88 -2.73 -8.88
N ASP A 102 13.47 -3.89 -9.14
CA ASP A 102 13.43 -4.58 -10.44
C ASP A 102 12.04 -5.18 -10.72
N LEU A 103 11.12 -4.37 -11.24
CA LEU A 103 9.72 -4.72 -11.45
C LEU A 103 9.53 -5.59 -12.69
N ASP A 104 10.27 -5.31 -13.76
CA ASP A 104 10.19 -6.08 -15.01
C ASP A 104 11.21 -7.23 -15.12
N ARG A 105 12.02 -7.42 -14.08
CA ARG A 105 13.05 -8.48 -13.98
C ARG A 105 14.16 -8.33 -15.02
N ALA A 106 14.47 -7.11 -15.44
CA ALA A 106 15.59 -6.80 -16.34
C ALA A 106 16.93 -6.67 -15.61
N GLY A 107 16.96 -6.85 -14.28
CA GLY A 107 18.17 -6.76 -13.46
C GLY A 107 18.58 -5.32 -13.14
N ARG A 108 17.65 -4.36 -13.24
CA ARG A 108 17.85 -2.96 -12.90
C ARG A 108 16.63 -2.46 -12.13
N ASP A 109 16.84 -1.55 -11.19
CA ASP A 109 15.73 -0.97 -10.46
C ASP A 109 14.91 -0.02 -11.34
N ASP A 110 13.61 -0.27 -11.37
CA ASP A 110 12.59 0.58 -11.94
C ASP A 110 12.03 1.51 -10.85
N VAL A 111 11.20 2.48 -11.24
CA VAL A 111 10.52 3.40 -10.32
C VAL A 111 9.02 3.37 -10.55
N VAL A 112 8.25 3.16 -9.48
CA VAL A 112 6.81 3.40 -9.48
C VAL A 112 6.53 4.60 -8.59
N ILE A 113 5.73 5.52 -9.11
CA ILE A 113 5.42 6.79 -8.47
C ILE A 113 3.91 6.83 -8.24
N GLU A 114 3.53 7.10 -7.01
CA GLU A 114 2.17 7.45 -6.62
C GLU A 114 2.17 8.94 -6.27
N TYR A 115 1.21 9.70 -6.78
CA TYR A 115 1.05 11.10 -6.37
C TYR A 115 -0.39 11.56 -6.32
N GLY A 116 -0.66 12.50 -5.43
CA GLY A 116 -1.97 13.12 -5.26
C GLY A 116 -2.30 14.12 -6.36
N ILE A 117 -3.56 14.09 -6.81
CA ILE A 117 -4.17 15.11 -7.68
C ILE A 117 -5.16 15.91 -6.83
N GLY A 118 -5.00 17.22 -6.81
CA GLY A 118 -5.91 18.15 -6.16
C GLY A 118 -6.14 19.41 -7.00
N ASP A 119 -7.25 20.09 -6.73
CA ASP A 119 -7.54 21.40 -7.30
C ASP A 119 -6.76 22.50 -6.56
N GLU A 120 -6.51 23.61 -7.24
CA GLU A 120 -5.85 24.78 -6.66
C GLU A 120 -6.67 25.30 -5.46
N GLY A 121 -6.10 25.24 -4.25
CA GLY A 121 -6.76 25.59 -2.99
C GLY A 121 -7.41 24.43 -2.23
N ALA A 122 -7.34 23.21 -2.74
CA ALA A 122 -7.74 22.03 -1.97
C ALA A 122 -6.70 21.72 -0.88
N MET A 123 -7.14 21.51 0.37
CA MET A 123 -6.26 21.11 1.48
C MET A 123 -5.87 19.62 1.44
N ARG A 124 -6.42 18.84 0.49
CA ARG A 124 -6.25 17.38 0.34
C ARG A 124 -6.38 16.97 -1.12
N HIS A 125 -5.74 15.88 -1.51
CA HIS A 125 -5.91 15.30 -2.84
C HIS A 125 -7.28 14.58 -2.96
N ILE A 126 -7.95 14.73 -4.10
CA ILE A 126 -9.25 14.09 -4.37
C ILE A 126 -9.10 12.76 -5.12
N ALA A 127 -7.96 12.56 -5.76
CA ALA A 127 -7.59 11.34 -6.45
C ALA A 127 -6.07 11.14 -6.35
N LYS A 128 -5.61 9.93 -6.69
CA LYS A 128 -4.19 9.60 -6.82
C LYS A 128 -3.92 9.04 -8.21
N SER A 129 -2.71 9.26 -8.71
CA SER A 129 -2.20 8.70 -9.96
C SER A 129 -1.02 7.79 -9.72
N VAL A 130 -0.91 6.73 -10.52
CA VAL A 130 0.20 5.78 -10.50
C VAL A 130 0.93 5.76 -11.84
N ARG A 131 2.22 6.06 -11.80
CA ARG A 131 3.11 6.10 -12.97
C ARG A 131 4.25 5.14 -12.79
N VAL A 132 4.67 4.52 -13.89
CA VAL A 132 5.77 3.55 -13.91
C VAL A 132 6.85 4.07 -14.85
N LEU A 133 8.10 4.06 -14.38
CA LEU A 133 9.28 4.36 -15.16
C LEU A 133 10.20 3.15 -15.13
N LEU A 134 10.47 2.59 -16.31
CA LEU A 134 11.32 1.41 -16.42
C LEU A 134 12.74 1.80 -16.79
N ALA A 135 13.73 1.17 -16.17
CA ALA A 135 15.14 1.41 -16.45
C ALA A 135 15.56 0.76 -17.77
N ARG A 136 16.02 1.59 -18.71
CA ARG A 136 16.51 1.18 -20.04
C ARG A 136 17.92 1.70 -20.26
N ASP A 137 18.56 1.23 -21.32
CA ASP A 137 19.95 1.62 -21.65
C ASP A 137 20.12 3.13 -21.88
N GLY A 138 19.03 3.84 -22.22
CA GLY A 138 18.98 5.30 -22.37
C GLY A 138 18.51 6.07 -21.12
N GLY A 139 18.35 5.41 -19.98
CA GLY A 139 17.77 5.97 -18.75
C GLY A 139 16.33 5.52 -18.49
N LEU A 140 15.68 6.18 -17.52
CA LEU A 140 14.29 5.90 -17.17
C LEU A 140 13.32 6.27 -18.29
N GLN A 141 12.48 5.31 -18.67
CA GLN A 141 11.42 5.49 -19.66
C GLN A 141 10.06 5.47 -18.99
N LEU A 142 9.35 6.60 -19.05
CA LEU A 142 7.97 6.71 -18.60
C LEU A 142 7.04 5.83 -19.45
N GLN A 143 6.27 5.00 -18.77
CA GLN A 143 5.26 4.14 -19.38
C GLN A 143 3.91 4.86 -19.47
N ALA A 144 2.95 4.20 -20.14
CA ALA A 144 1.55 4.62 -20.12
C ALA A 144 1.04 4.71 -18.68
N ASP A 145 0.01 5.53 -18.47
CA ASP A 145 -0.63 5.65 -17.16
C ASP A 145 -1.15 4.29 -16.68
N GLN A 146 -0.93 3.97 -15.40
CA GLN A 146 -1.35 2.71 -14.80
C GLN A 146 -2.42 2.88 -13.72
N THR A 147 -2.94 4.11 -13.52
CA THR A 147 -3.94 4.41 -12.49
C THR A 147 -5.19 3.56 -12.66
N ASP A 148 -5.59 3.28 -13.91
CA ASP A 148 -6.77 2.47 -14.25
C ASP A 148 -6.65 0.98 -13.87
N LYS A 149 -5.47 0.53 -13.41
CA LYS A 149 -5.24 -0.84 -12.93
C LYS A 149 -5.67 -1.03 -11.48
N PHE A 150 -5.95 0.06 -10.78
CA PHE A 150 -6.45 0.08 -9.42
C PHE A 150 -7.96 0.29 -9.43
N GLU A 151 -8.67 -0.49 -8.62
CA GLU A 151 -10.12 -0.40 -8.49
C GLU A 151 -10.52 0.63 -7.43
N ASP A 152 -9.71 0.72 -6.37
CA ASP A 152 -9.86 1.66 -5.27
C ASP A 152 -8.79 2.77 -5.35
N CYS A 153 -8.74 3.65 -4.34
CA CYS A 153 -7.67 4.63 -4.25
C CYS A 153 -6.31 3.94 -4.05
N PRO A 154 -5.33 4.14 -4.95
CA PRO A 154 -4.06 3.43 -4.88
C PRO A 154 -3.16 3.93 -3.76
N ALA A 155 -2.52 3.02 -3.03
CA ALA A 155 -1.37 3.29 -2.19
C ALA A 155 -0.23 2.31 -2.50
N VAL A 156 0.82 2.78 -3.16
CA VAL A 156 1.95 1.96 -3.57
C VAL A 156 2.90 1.72 -2.40
N ARG A 157 3.30 0.47 -2.14
CA ARG A 157 4.07 0.11 -0.94
C ARG A 157 5.51 -0.29 -1.23
N ALA A 158 5.73 -1.21 -2.16
CA ALA A 158 7.07 -1.70 -2.46
C ALA A 158 7.13 -2.47 -3.78
N ILE A 159 8.33 -2.61 -4.33
CA ILE A 159 8.65 -3.61 -5.36
C ILE A 159 9.50 -4.71 -4.72
N ARG A 160 9.04 -5.96 -4.78
CA ARG A 160 9.76 -7.12 -4.22
C ARG A 160 9.58 -8.32 -5.14
N ASP A 161 10.67 -9.01 -5.47
CA ASP A 161 10.67 -10.23 -6.30
C ASP A 161 9.97 -10.07 -7.68
N GLY A 162 10.14 -8.89 -8.30
CA GLY A 162 9.48 -8.54 -9.58
C GLY A 162 7.97 -8.37 -9.46
N ARG A 163 7.49 -7.94 -8.28
CA ARG A 163 6.09 -7.65 -8.01
C ARG A 163 5.93 -6.30 -7.34
N LEU A 164 4.96 -5.54 -7.80
CA LEU A 164 4.49 -4.33 -7.13
C LEU A 164 3.46 -4.73 -6.07
N TRP A 165 3.74 -4.38 -4.82
CA TRP A 165 2.82 -4.46 -3.69
C TRP A 165 2.17 -3.09 -3.50
N ALA A 166 0.85 -3.08 -3.42
CA ALA A 166 0.08 -1.87 -3.26
C ALA A 166 -1.26 -2.17 -2.59
N ASP A 167 -1.87 -1.15 -2.01
CA ASP A 167 -3.14 -1.26 -1.33
C ASP A 167 -4.22 -0.50 -2.09
N GLY A 168 -5.46 -0.96 -1.94
CA GLY A 168 -6.67 -0.27 -2.35
C GLY A 168 -7.33 0.36 -1.13
N LEU A 169 -7.26 1.68 -1.03
CA LEU A 169 -7.80 2.47 0.07
C LEU A 169 -9.24 2.90 -0.23
N GLU A 170 -10.06 3.02 0.81
CA GLU A 170 -11.48 3.34 0.64
C GLU A 170 -11.75 4.68 -0.05
N ALA A 171 -10.89 5.67 0.17
CA ALA A 171 -10.95 6.97 -0.47
C ALA A 171 -9.63 7.71 -0.32
N CYS A 172 -9.23 8.46 -1.35
CA CYS A 172 -8.00 9.25 -1.30
C CYS A 172 -8.12 10.46 -0.36
N MET A 173 -9.32 11.02 -0.23
CA MET A 173 -9.53 12.27 0.50
C MET A 173 -9.58 12.14 2.02
N LEU A 174 -9.64 10.91 2.56
CA LEU A 174 -9.71 10.69 4.00
C LEU A 174 -8.32 10.85 4.64
N PRO A 175 -8.24 11.35 5.88
CA PRO A 175 -6.96 11.49 6.59
C PRO A 175 -6.29 10.15 6.88
N PHE A 176 -7.09 9.15 7.25
CA PHE A 176 -6.66 7.81 7.64
C PHE A 176 -7.59 6.79 6.99
N PRO A 177 -7.52 6.64 5.65
CA PRO A 177 -8.41 5.74 4.94
C PRO A 177 -8.10 4.29 5.31
N ARG A 178 -9.15 3.48 5.45
CA ARG A 178 -9.02 2.04 5.63
C ARG A 178 -8.52 1.36 4.37
N THR A 179 -7.73 0.29 4.56
CA THR A 179 -7.37 -0.60 3.46
C THR A 179 -8.54 -1.55 3.17
N LEU A 180 -9.06 -1.51 1.96
CA LEU A 180 -10.08 -2.45 1.49
C LEU A 180 -9.44 -3.72 0.93
N ASN A 181 -8.36 -3.55 0.17
CA ASN A 181 -7.72 -4.62 -0.58
C ASN A 181 -6.19 -4.51 -0.53
N TYR A 182 -5.52 -5.65 -0.49
CA TYR A 182 -4.06 -5.75 -0.66
C TYR A 182 -3.78 -6.39 -2.02
N TYR A 183 -3.11 -5.65 -2.88
CA TYR A 183 -2.84 -6.03 -4.26
C TYR A 183 -1.39 -6.47 -4.45
N GLN A 184 -1.22 -7.43 -5.37
CA GLN A 184 0.05 -7.69 -6.02
C GLN A 184 -0.12 -7.56 -7.53
N PHE A 185 0.79 -6.85 -8.17
CA PHE A 185 0.86 -6.72 -9.62
C PHE A 185 2.19 -7.25 -10.14
N GLU A 186 2.16 -7.83 -11.33
CA GLU A 186 3.35 -8.09 -12.13
C GLU A 186 3.35 -7.20 -13.38
N TRP A 187 4.54 -6.81 -13.83
CA TRP A 187 4.68 -6.14 -15.11
C TRP A 187 4.65 -7.16 -16.25
N ARG A 188 3.64 -7.04 -17.12
CA ARG A 188 3.48 -7.94 -18.28
C ARG A 188 2.95 -7.15 -19.47
N ASN A 189 3.55 -7.35 -20.64
CA ASN A 189 3.09 -6.76 -21.91
C ASN A 189 2.90 -5.23 -21.85
N GLY A 190 3.76 -4.52 -21.11
CA GLY A 190 3.73 -3.06 -21.01
C GLY A 190 2.68 -2.50 -20.05
N ALA A 191 2.14 -3.30 -19.15
CA ALA A 191 1.19 -2.85 -18.12
C ALA A 191 1.32 -3.63 -16.81
N LEU A 192 0.81 -3.04 -15.73
CA LEU A 192 0.57 -3.76 -14.48
C LEU A 192 -0.60 -4.73 -14.66
N VAL A 193 -0.37 -5.99 -14.31
CA VAL A 193 -1.40 -7.05 -14.29
C VAL A 193 -1.56 -7.53 -12.87
N ARG A 194 -2.77 -7.39 -12.31
CA ARG A 194 -3.09 -7.86 -10.96
C ARG A 194 -3.00 -9.38 -10.93
N VAL A 195 -2.15 -9.92 -10.05
CA VAL A 195 -1.92 -11.37 -9.90
C VAL A 195 -2.44 -11.91 -8.57
N SER A 196 -2.73 -11.03 -7.61
CA SER A 196 -3.33 -11.39 -6.33
C SER A 196 -4.09 -10.20 -5.77
N THR A 197 -5.19 -10.51 -5.08
CA THR A 197 -5.96 -9.59 -4.24
C THR A 197 -6.28 -10.34 -2.95
N GLU A 198 -6.07 -9.70 -1.81
CA GLU A 198 -6.48 -10.18 -0.49
C GLU A 198 -7.36 -9.12 0.19
N ASP A 199 -8.45 -9.53 0.84
CA ASP A 199 -9.11 -8.68 1.85
C ASP A 199 -8.35 -8.76 3.20
N ALA A 200 -8.73 -7.94 4.18
CA ALA A 200 -8.09 -7.94 5.51
C ALA A 200 -8.07 -9.32 6.18
N ARG A 201 -9.14 -10.12 6.03
CA ARG A 201 -9.22 -11.46 6.61
C ARG A 201 -8.23 -12.43 5.95
N GLN A 202 -8.20 -12.44 4.61
CA GLN A 202 -7.26 -13.24 3.83
C GLN A 202 -5.82 -12.81 4.13
N ARG A 203 -5.59 -11.51 4.30
CA ARG A 203 -4.28 -10.95 4.65
C ARG A 203 -3.80 -11.43 6.02
N VAL A 204 -4.64 -11.38 7.05
CA VAL A 204 -4.33 -11.95 8.37
C VAL A 204 -3.89 -13.41 8.22
N LEU A 205 -4.68 -14.23 7.52
CA LEU A 205 -4.38 -15.65 7.33
C LEU A 205 -3.07 -15.88 6.57
N SER A 206 -2.78 -15.07 5.54
CA SER A 206 -1.54 -15.18 4.78
C SER A 206 -0.31 -14.75 5.59
N ARG A 207 -0.44 -13.72 6.43
CA ARG A 207 0.62 -13.28 7.36
C ARG A 207 0.88 -14.32 8.46
N LEU A 208 -0.14 -14.86 9.10
CA LEU A 208 0.01 -15.94 10.10
C LEU A 208 0.71 -17.18 9.49
N ARG A 209 0.36 -17.52 8.25
CA ARG A 209 1.04 -18.61 7.53
C ARG A 209 2.51 -18.29 7.28
N ALA A 210 2.84 -17.08 6.82
CA ALA A 210 4.21 -16.67 6.59
C ALA A 210 5.05 -16.71 7.88
N MET A 211 4.46 -16.30 9.02
CA MET A 211 5.11 -16.42 10.34
C MET A 211 5.38 -17.89 10.71
N ARG A 212 4.40 -18.78 10.52
CA ARG A 212 4.61 -20.22 10.73
C ARG A 212 5.75 -20.75 9.86
N GLU A 213 5.76 -20.43 8.57
CA GLU A 213 6.80 -20.86 7.63
C GLU A 213 8.19 -20.33 8.04
N ALA A 214 8.27 -19.10 8.55
CA ALA A 214 9.51 -18.53 9.07
C ALA A 214 10.01 -19.28 10.33
N ILE A 215 9.10 -19.66 11.23
CA ILE A 215 9.44 -20.48 12.41
C ILE A 215 9.96 -21.86 11.97
N GLU A 216 9.25 -22.54 11.08
CA GLU A 216 9.63 -23.86 10.57
C GLU A 216 10.98 -23.82 9.83
N ALA A 217 11.28 -22.72 9.14
CA ALA A 217 12.56 -22.50 8.46
C ALA A 217 13.68 -21.95 9.37
N GLY A 218 13.42 -21.72 10.67
CA GLY A 218 14.40 -21.16 11.61
C GLY A 218 14.79 -19.70 11.33
N LYS A 219 14.00 -18.96 10.55
CA LYS A 219 14.28 -17.58 10.13
C LYS A 219 13.80 -16.57 11.18
N ARG A 220 14.46 -16.54 12.34
CA ARG A 220 14.03 -15.70 13.49
C ARG A 220 13.92 -14.21 13.15
N SER A 221 14.87 -13.66 12.39
CA SER A 221 14.86 -12.25 12.00
C SER A 221 13.63 -11.85 11.17
N ALA A 222 12.97 -12.81 10.51
CA ALA A 222 11.74 -12.55 9.76
C ALA A 222 10.51 -12.37 10.68
N LEU A 223 10.58 -12.84 11.93
CA LEU A 223 9.51 -12.70 12.94
C LEU A 223 9.70 -11.46 13.79
N ASP A 224 10.96 -11.06 14.06
CA ASP A 224 11.27 -9.96 14.97
C ASP A 224 10.66 -8.61 14.55
N ALA A 225 10.31 -8.44 13.27
CA ALA A 225 9.59 -7.27 12.79
C ALA A 225 8.11 -7.28 13.21
N ASN A 226 7.49 -8.47 13.26
CA ASN A 226 6.09 -8.64 13.64
C ASN A 226 5.91 -8.61 15.17
N LEU A 227 6.93 -8.99 15.95
CA LEU A 227 6.88 -9.02 17.42
C LEU A 227 7.00 -7.64 18.07
N ARG A 228 6.44 -6.62 17.45
CA ARG A 228 6.50 -5.21 17.86
C ARG A 228 5.10 -4.62 17.81
N PRO A 229 4.81 -3.56 18.58
CA PRO A 229 3.47 -2.95 18.61
C PRO A 229 3.04 -2.33 17.28
N GLY A 230 3.99 -1.93 16.43
CA GLY A 230 3.74 -1.31 15.13
C GLY A 230 4.97 -1.25 14.21
N PRO A 231 4.82 -0.62 13.02
CA PRO A 231 5.89 -0.47 12.05
C PRO A 231 7.12 0.28 12.61
N PRO A 232 8.35 -0.06 12.18
CA PRO A 232 9.53 0.68 12.57
C PRO A 232 9.51 2.11 12.00
N ILE A 233 9.80 3.10 12.84
CA ILE A 233 9.91 4.49 12.42
C ILE A 233 11.30 4.74 11.82
N HIS A 234 11.34 5.36 10.64
CA HIS A 234 12.60 5.68 9.97
C HIS A 234 13.45 6.66 10.78
N GLY A 235 14.72 6.30 10.98
CA GLY A 235 15.69 7.14 11.69
C GLY A 235 15.66 6.99 13.21
N GLU A 236 14.73 6.21 13.75
CA GLU A 236 14.67 5.86 15.16
C GLU A 236 15.09 4.41 15.40
N ALA A 237 15.63 4.15 16.59
CA ALA A 237 15.94 2.79 17.00
C ALA A 237 14.62 2.06 17.26
N ALA A 238 14.25 1.16 16.35
CA ALA A 238 12.99 0.46 16.44
C ALA A 238 12.92 -0.38 17.75
N PRO A 239 11.77 -0.41 18.43
CA PRO A 239 11.63 -1.00 19.76
C PRO A 239 12.07 -2.47 19.79
N ALA A 240 12.62 -2.93 20.93
CA ALA A 240 13.03 -4.33 21.05
C ALA A 240 11.81 -5.25 20.80
N PRO A 241 11.98 -6.35 20.04
CA PRO A 241 10.90 -7.30 19.82
C PRO A 241 10.52 -7.98 21.14
N ASP A 242 9.23 -8.26 21.29
CA ASP A 242 8.70 -8.99 22.44
C ASP A 242 9.36 -10.40 22.55
N PRO A 243 9.76 -10.82 23.77
CA PRO A 243 10.44 -12.09 23.97
C PRO A 243 9.51 -13.31 23.98
N VAL A 244 8.21 -13.20 23.65
CA VAL A 244 7.24 -14.32 23.69
C VAL A 244 7.71 -15.55 22.91
N PHE A 245 8.45 -15.33 21.83
CA PHE A 245 9.08 -16.37 21.02
C PHE A 245 10.57 -16.55 21.31
N ALA A 246 11.06 -16.24 22.52
CA ALA A 246 12.42 -16.59 22.95
C ALA A 246 12.56 -18.10 23.21
N ASP A 247 11.51 -18.73 23.73
CA ASP A 247 11.43 -20.16 23.97
C ASP A 247 11.16 -20.96 22.68
N ALA A 248 11.85 -22.09 22.49
CA ALA A 248 11.73 -22.90 21.27
C ALA A 248 10.44 -23.72 21.21
N ASP A 249 9.96 -24.19 22.35
CA ASP A 249 8.75 -25.00 22.45
C ASP A 249 7.53 -24.11 22.25
N ARG A 250 7.51 -22.88 22.78
CA ARG A 250 6.45 -21.89 22.49
C ARG A 250 6.35 -21.56 21.01
N ARG A 251 7.49 -21.32 20.34
CA ARG A 251 7.51 -21.07 18.89
C ARG A 251 6.90 -22.24 18.12
N ARG A 252 7.29 -23.47 18.47
CA ARG A 252 6.76 -24.67 17.84
C ARG A 252 5.25 -24.82 18.13
N ALA A 253 4.81 -24.61 19.36
CA ALA A 253 3.40 -24.69 19.74
C ALA A 253 2.53 -23.68 18.96
N PHE A 254 2.99 -22.43 18.81
CA PHE A 254 2.33 -21.45 17.95
C PHE A 254 2.26 -21.91 16.49
N ALA A 255 3.39 -22.36 15.93
CA ALA A 255 3.44 -22.85 14.55
C ALA A 255 2.49 -24.04 14.32
N ASP A 256 2.41 -24.96 15.27
CA ASP A 256 1.51 -26.12 15.24
C ASP A 256 0.04 -25.68 15.37
N ALA A 257 -0.26 -24.73 16.26
CA ALA A 257 -1.61 -24.19 16.43
C ALA A 257 -2.11 -23.50 15.14
N VAL A 258 -1.31 -22.60 14.57
CA VAL A 258 -1.62 -21.96 13.28
C VAL A 258 -1.73 -23.01 12.17
N GLY A 259 -0.83 -24.00 12.15
CA GLY A 259 -0.82 -25.09 11.19
C GLY A 259 -2.09 -25.94 11.23
N LEU A 260 -2.61 -26.22 12.43
CA LEU A 260 -3.86 -26.94 12.63
C LEU A 260 -5.08 -26.09 12.23
N LEU A 261 -5.18 -24.88 12.78
CA LEU A 261 -6.32 -23.98 12.57
C LEU A 261 -6.49 -23.60 11.10
N SER A 262 -5.37 -23.46 10.36
CA SER A 262 -5.39 -23.16 8.92
C SER A 262 -6.03 -24.23 8.03
N ARG A 263 -6.22 -25.45 8.54
CA ARG A 263 -6.85 -26.57 7.82
C ARG A 263 -8.35 -26.68 8.09
N LEU A 264 -8.83 -25.91 9.06
CA LEU A 264 -10.22 -25.91 9.50
C LEU A 264 -10.96 -24.77 8.80
N GLU A 265 -12.27 -24.94 8.65
CA GLU A 265 -13.11 -23.92 8.05
C GLU A 265 -13.34 -22.77 9.02
N LEU A 266 -13.06 -21.55 8.56
CA LEU A 266 -13.31 -20.34 9.31
C LEU A 266 -14.80 -20.00 9.28
N LYS A 267 -15.45 -20.00 10.44
CA LYS A 267 -16.88 -19.71 10.60
C LYS A 267 -17.07 -18.21 10.81
N ARG A 268 -18.00 -17.58 10.08
CA ARG A 268 -18.39 -16.20 10.35
C ARG A 268 -19.30 -16.14 11.59
N LEU A 269 -18.96 -15.27 12.52
CA LEU A 269 -19.81 -14.94 13.69
C LEU A 269 -20.68 -13.71 13.42
N GLY A 270 -20.20 -12.81 12.57
CA GLY A 270 -20.88 -11.59 12.16
C GLY A 270 -20.35 -11.06 10.82
N PRO A 271 -20.67 -9.80 10.47
CA PRO A 271 -20.17 -9.18 9.23
C PRO A 271 -18.65 -9.01 9.22
N HIS A 272 -18.03 -8.77 10.39
CA HIS A 272 -16.60 -8.49 10.53
C HIS A 272 -15.84 -9.57 11.30
N GLU A 273 -16.54 -10.33 12.14
CA GLU A 273 -15.92 -11.34 12.99
C GLU A 273 -15.97 -12.74 12.38
N SER A 274 -14.88 -13.49 12.55
CA SER A 274 -14.77 -14.86 12.11
C SER A 274 -13.93 -15.67 13.09
N VAL A 275 -14.32 -16.91 13.35
CA VAL A 275 -13.66 -17.79 14.31
C VAL A 275 -13.40 -19.16 13.73
N VAL A 276 -12.32 -19.77 14.15
CA VAL A 276 -12.07 -21.20 13.99
C VAL A 276 -11.50 -21.72 15.28
N SER A 277 -12.01 -22.87 15.74
CA SER A 277 -11.47 -23.50 16.94
C SER A 277 -11.46 -25.01 16.85
N PHE A 278 -10.58 -25.60 17.65
CA PHE A 278 -10.38 -27.03 17.79
C PHE A 278 -10.13 -27.38 19.25
N VAL A 279 -10.95 -28.27 19.80
CA VAL A 279 -10.83 -28.73 21.18
C VAL A 279 -10.26 -30.13 21.21
N LYS A 280 -9.13 -30.31 21.91
CA LYS A 280 -8.56 -31.63 22.22
C LYS A 280 -8.96 -31.99 23.66
N PRO A 281 -9.77 -33.05 23.88
CA PRO A 281 -10.33 -33.30 25.20
C PRO A 281 -9.34 -33.88 26.22
N ARG A 282 -8.28 -34.59 25.78
CA ARG A 282 -7.32 -35.26 26.66
C ARG A 282 -5.92 -35.37 26.04
N GLY A 283 -4.91 -35.58 26.89
CA GLY A 283 -3.51 -35.77 26.53
C GLY A 283 -2.64 -34.55 26.90
N ALA A 284 -1.35 -34.63 26.61
CA ALA A 284 -0.37 -33.60 26.98
C ALA A 284 -0.67 -32.20 26.40
N ASP A 285 -1.43 -32.11 25.30
CA ASP A 285 -1.82 -30.86 24.65
C ASP A 285 -3.35 -30.65 24.60
N ALA A 286 -4.05 -31.19 25.61
CA ALA A 286 -5.47 -30.96 25.82
C ALA A 286 -5.78 -29.46 25.94
N GLY A 287 -7.00 -29.07 25.54
CA GLY A 287 -7.45 -27.67 25.53
C GLY A 287 -7.92 -27.21 24.15
N GLU A 288 -8.43 -25.97 24.12
CA GLU A 288 -8.91 -25.31 22.91
C GLU A 288 -7.78 -24.55 22.21
N ARG A 289 -7.65 -24.77 20.91
CA ARG A 289 -6.90 -23.89 20.01
C ARG A 289 -7.91 -23.06 19.25
N LYS A 290 -7.70 -21.75 19.17
CA LYS A 290 -8.66 -20.84 18.58
C LYS A 290 -7.97 -19.72 17.81
N LEU A 291 -8.55 -19.34 16.69
CA LEU A 291 -8.22 -18.13 15.96
C LEU A 291 -9.51 -17.32 15.80
N LEU A 292 -9.49 -16.09 16.30
CA LEU A 292 -10.51 -15.08 16.08
C LEU A 292 -9.92 -13.99 15.18
N ILE A 293 -10.68 -13.57 14.17
CA ILE A 293 -10.35 -12.45 13.29
C ILE A 293 -11.49 -11.46 13.32
N ASP A 294 -11.20 -10.22 13.68
CA ASP A 294 -12.11 -9.09 13.60
C ASP A 294 -11.59 -8.09 12.56
N THR A 295 -12.34 -7.90 11.48
CA THR A 295 -11.98 -6.96 10.40
C THR A 295 -12.59 -5.57 10.58
N ALA A 296 -13.17 -5.24 11.74
CA ALA A 296 -13.65 -3.90 12.05
C ALA A 296 -13.54 -3.63 13.56
N PRO A 297 -12.30 -3.63 14.09
CA PRO A 297 -12.08 -3.39 15.51
C PRO A 297 -12.60 -2.02 15.94
N ASP A 298 -13.13 -1.95 17.17
CA ASP A 298 -13.68 -0.71 17.74
C ASP A 298 -12.66 0.44 17.75
N ASP A 299 -11.39 0.14 17.99
CA ASP A 299 -10.28 1.09 17.84
C ASP A 299 -9.66 0.96 16.44
N ALA A 300 -10.35 1.51 15.44
CA ALA A 300 -9.88 1.47 14.05
C ALA A 300 -8.59 2.27 13.80
N THR A 301 -8.15 3.07 14.77
CA THR A 301 -6.88 3.79 14.74
C THR A 301 -6.14 3.65 16.07
N VAL A 302 -4.81 3.59 16.01
CA VAL A 302 -3.95 3.52 17.19
C VAL A 302 -2.80 4.51 17.07
N GLU A 303 -2.43 5.14 18.18
CA GLU A 303 -1.21 5.95 18.28
C GLU A 303 -0.07 5.10 18.81
N ILE A 304 1.02 5.01 18.03
CA ILE A 304 2.23 4.28 18.41
C ILE A 304 3.40 5.23 18.15
N ASP A 305 4.17 5.51 19.19
CA ASP A 305 5.37 6.35 19.10
C ASP A 305 5.11 7.73 18.42
N GLY A 306 3.92 8.30 18.64
CA GLY A 306 3.51 9.60 18.10
C GLY A 306 2.93 9.57 16.68
N TYR A 307 2.77 8.39 16.08
CA TYR A 307 2.17 8.20 14.76
C TYR A 307 0.81 7.51 14.85
N THR A 308 -0.14 7.98 14.03
CA THR A 308 -1.47 7.39 13.94
C THR A 308 -1.49 6.35 12.84
N TYR A 309 -1.80 5.11 13.20
CA TYR A 309 -1.95 3.99 12.28
C TYR A 309 -3.40 3.55 12.20
N VAL A 310 -3.82 3.11 11.02
CA VAL A 310 -5.11 2.43 10.83
C VAL A 310 -4.94 0.94 11.14
N VAL A 311 -5.86 0.40 11.94
CA VAL A 311 -5.92 -1.03 12.25
C VAL A 311 -6.98 -1.67 11.35
N ASP A 312 -6.52 -2.32 10.28
CA ASP A 312 -7.41 -2.92 9.28
C ASP A 312 -8.14 -4.15 9.83
N ALA A 313 -7.48 -4.89 10.73
CA ALA A 313 -8.03 -6.05 11.43
C ALA A 313 -7.27 -6.35 12.73
N ARG A 314 -7.90 -7.11 13.61
CA ARG A 314 -7.26 -7.77 14.76
C ARG A 314 -7.36 -9.28 14.61
N ALA A 315 -6.30 -9.96 15.00
CA ALA A 315 -6.23 -11.42 14.99
C ALA A 315 -5.77 -11.92 16.36
N THR A 316 -6.56 -12.80 16.97
CA THR A 316 -6.23 -13.43 18.25
C THR A 316 -5.99 -14.91 18.03
N VAL A 317 -4.83 -15.41 18.44
CA VAL A 317 -4.48 -16.83 18.42
C VAL A 317 -4.32 -17.32 19.85
N GLU A 318 -5.08 -18.35 20.20
CA GLU A 318 -5.05 -19.01 21.50
C GLU A 318 -4.67 -20.47 21.34
N TRP A 319 -3.82 -20.97 22.24
CA TRP A 319 -3.50 -22.39 22.33
C TRP A 319 -3.06 -22.78 23.75
N PRO A 320 -3.29 -24.04 24.16
CA PRO A 320 -2.78 -24.53 25.42
C PRO A 320 -1.28 -24.85 25.31
N GLU A 321 -0.54 -24.54 26.35
CA GLU A 321 0.75 -25.14 26.67
C GLU A 321 0.53 -26.27 27.71
N GLY A 322 1.53 -27.11 27.95
CA GLY A 322 1.44 -28.13 29.00
C GLY A 322 1.21 -27.51 30.39
N ASP A 323 0.91 -28.35 31.38
CA ASP A 323 0.88 -27.96 32.81
C ASP A 323 -0.21 -26.94 33.21
N GLY A 324 -1.31 -26.85 32.44
CA GLY A 324 -2.47 -26.04 32.82
C GLY A 324 -2.38 -24.56 32.43
N VAL A 325 -1.40 -24.18 31.60
CA VAL A 325 -1.22 -22.81 31.11
C VAL A 325 -1.56 -22.74 29.62
N GLY A 326 -2.24 -21.69 29.19
CA GLY A 326 -2.48 -21.36 27.78
C GLY A 326 -1.82 -20.04 27.40
N TYR A 327 -1.71 -19.80 26.10
CA TYR A 327 -1.21 -18.54 25.55
C TYR A 327 -2.29 -17.86 24.74
N HIS A 328 -2.31 -16.54 24.83
CA HIS A 328 -3.14 -15.65 24.05
C HIS A 328 -2.22 -14.62 23.39
N LEU A 329 -2.15 -14.65 22.06
CA LEU A 329 -1.47 -13.61 21.29
C LEU A 329 -2.48 -12.83 20.47
N ARG A 330 -2.42 -11.50 20.58
CA ARG A 330 -3.24 -10.59 19.78
C ARG A 330 -2.36 -9.76 18.86
N TRP A 331 -2.77 -9.67 17.61
CA TRP A 331 -2.06 -8.99 16.54
C TRP A 331 -2.96 -7.95 15.88
N ARG A 332 -2.38 -6.81 15.54
CA ARG A 332 -2.99 -5.78 14.69
C ARG A 332 -2.47 -5.93 13.28
N LEU A 333 -3.37 -5.84 12.30
CA LEU A 333 -3.02 -5.69 10.90
C LEU A 333 -2.88 -4.19 10.59
N ILE A 334 -1.66 -3.74 10.33
CA ILE A 334 -1.34 -2.33 9.99
C ILE A 334 -0.50 -2.36 8.71
N ASP A 335 -0.88 -1.57 7.70
CA ASP A 335 -0.17 -1.51 6.40
C ASP A 335 0.10 -2.90 5.80
N GLY A 336 -0.85 -3.82 5.99
CA GLY A 336 -0.77 -5.19 5.47
C GLY A 336 0.22 -6.11 6.21
N GLU A 337 0.79 -5.73 7.34
CA GLU A 337 1.63 -6.62 8.17
C GLU A 337 1.04 -6.78 9.57
N LEU A 338 1.31 -7.93 10.21
CA LEU A 338 0.86 -8.21 11.58
C LEU A 338 1.88 -7.68 12.58
N TYR A 339 1.39 -6.93 13.57
CA TYR A 339 2.17 -6.37 14.66
C TYR A 339 1.57 -6.84 15.99
N LEU A 340 2.43 -7.36 16.87
CA LEU A 340 2.03 -7.92 18.16
C LEU A 340 1.52 -6.80 19.07
N GLU A 341 0.25 -6.87 19.43
CA GLU A 341 -0.40 -5.98 20.39
C GLU A 341 -0.23 -6.48 21.83
N GLU A 342 -0.36 -7.80 22.02
CA GLU A 342 -0.40 -8.41 23.35
C GLU A 342 0.08 -9.85 23.28
N ALA A 343 0.78 -10.27 24.34
CA ALA A 343 1.31 -11.61 24.50
C ALA A 343 1.22 -12.06 25.96
N ASP A 344 0.16 -12.80 26.28
CA ASP A 344 -0.13 -13.20 27.66
C ASP A 344 -0.24 -14.71 27.82
N ALA A 345 0.15 -15.19 29.00
CA ALA A 345 -0.19 -16.51 29.50
C ALA A 345 -1.48 -16.43 30.32
N HIS A 346 -2.35 -17.42 30.22
CA HIS A 346 -3.57 -17.53 31.00
C HIS A 346 -3.72 -18.94 31.60
N ASP A 347 -4.32 -19.03 32.79
CA ASP A 347 -4.58 -20.32 33.43
C ASP A 347 -5.74 -21.05 32.73
N LEU A 348 -5.57 -22.34 32.46
CA LEU A 348 -6.61 -23.21 31.88
C LEU A 348 -7.52 -23.84 32.94
N ASP A 349 -7.23 -23.60 34.24
CA ASP A 349 -7.92 -24.13 35.42
C ASP A 349 -9.31 -23.50 35.68
N GLY A 350 -10.08 -23.28 34.60
CA GLY A 350 -11.47 -22.82 34.63
C GLY A 350 -12.45 -23.67 33.81
N LEU A 351 -11.99 -24.77 33.18
CA LEU A 351 -12.83 -25.65 32.34
C LEU A 351 -13.22 -26.98 32.99
N GLU A 352 -13.02 -27.13 34.30
CA GLU A 352 -13.69 -28.17 35.09
C GLU A 352 -14.96 -27.62 35.77
N SER A 353 -16.09 -27.75 35.07
CA SER A 353 -17.41 -27.92 35.72
C SER A 353 -18.38 -28.65 34.81
#